data_AF-A0A2R7KC62-F1
#
_entry.id   AF-A0A2R7KC62-F1
#
_cell.length_a   1.000
_cell.length_b   1.000
_cell.length_c   1.000
_cell.angle_alpha   90.00
_cell.angle_beta   90.00
_cell.angle_gamma   90.00
#
_symmetry.space_group_name_H-M   'P 1'
#
loop_
_entity.id
_entity.type
_entity.pdbx_description
1 polymer ?
#
loop_
_entity_poly.entity_id
_entity_poly.type
_entity_poly.pdbx_seq_one_letter_code
_entity_poly.pdbx_strand_id
1 'polypeptide(L)'
;MVSKQDLADQLSRNADFEETIRDQRPTIDSTYKQIMRFDPGVQAVFLESDIKNSLGSIKAAYQRRASDQRYKTFLQASQLYNDLFYDRRELKGNRTDLDRLNKSLEDCKLSTRQLRQTLGSQNR
;
A
#
# COMPACT_ATOMS: atom_id res chain seq x y z
N MET A 1 19.88 -41.01 13.47
CA MET A 1 20.80 -40.10 14.20
C MET A 1 21.15 -38.96 13.27
N VAL A 2 20.97 -37.72 13.69
CA VAL A 2 21.44 -36.53 12.95
C VAL A 2 22.96 -36.48 13.09
N SER A 3 23.70 -36.35 11.99
CA SER A 3 25.16 -36.24 12.09
C SER A 3 25.57 -34.88 12.66
N LYS A 4 26.78 -34.77 13.22
CA LYS A 4 27.32 -33.47 13.66
C LYS A 4 27.36 -32.46 12.51
N GLN A 5 27.59 -32.92 11.28
CA GLN A 5 27.62 -32.07 10.10
C GLN A 5 26.23 -31.54 9.76
N ASP A 6 25.20 -32.39 9.74
CA ASP A 6 23.82 -31.97 9.47
C ASP A 6 23.33 -30.93 10.49
N LEU A 7 23.72 -31.10 11.76
CA LEU A 7 23.41 -30.15 12.82
C LEU A 7 24.12 -28.80 12.61
N ALA A 8 25.40 -28.82 12.25
CA ALA A 8 26.15 -27.60 11.95
C ALA A 8 25.55 -26.84 10.76
N ASP A 9 25.17 -27.55 9.70
CA ASP A 9 24.53 -26.96 8.51
C ASP A 9 23.14 -26.38 8.83
N GLN A 10 22.40 -27.02 9.73
CA GLN A 10 21.12 -26.48 10.22
C GLN A 10 21.31 -25.21 11.05
N LEU A 11 22.29 -25.19 11.96
CA LEU A 11 22.60 -24.02 12.77
C LEU A 11 23.03 -22.83 11.90
N SER A 12 23.89 -23.06 10.90
CA SER A 12 24.30 -22.02 9.95
C SER A 12 23.10 -21.47 9.18
N ARG A 13 22.22 -22.33 8.65
CA ARG A 13 21.01 -21.88 7.93
C ARG A 13 20.04 -21.10 8.83
N ASN A 14 19.98 -21.42 10.11
CA ASN A 14 19.16 -20.66 11.07
C ASN A 14 19.75 -19.27 11.31
N ALA A 15 21.07 -19.18 11.53
CA ALA A 15 21.76 -17.91 11.72
C ALA A 15 21.59 -16.97 10.51
N ASP A 16 21.79 -17.48 9.29
CA ASP A 16 21.58 -16.72 8.04
C ASP A 16 20.15 -16.15 7.93
N PHE A 17 19.15 -16.96 8.33
CA PHE A 17 17.76 -16.54 8.29
C PHE A 17 17.45 -15.47 9.36
N GLU A 18 17.93 -15.65 10.58
CA GLU A 18 17.78 -14.67 11.66
C GLU A 18 18.43 -13.33 11.32
N GLU A 19 19.62 -13.36 10.71
CA GLU A 19 20.29 -12.18 10.17
C GLU A 19 19.45 -11.50 9.09
N THR A 20 18.94 -12.26 8.12
CA THR A 20 18.07 -11.68 7.08
C THR A 20 16.82 -11.04 7.68
N ILE A 21 16.19 -11.68 8.67
CA ILE A 21 15.01 -11.12 9.35
C ILE A 21 15.36 -9.80 10.04
N ARG A 22 16.48 -9.75 10.77
CA ARG A 22 16.96 -8.54 11.43
C ARG A 22 17.19 -7.40 10.44
N ASP A 23 17.77 -7.69 9.28
CA ASP A 23 18.10 -6.70 8.26
C ASP A 23 16.87 -6.20 7.48
N GLN A 24 15.90 -7.09 7.23
CA GLN A 24 14.71 -6.76 6.45
C GLN A 24 13.58 -6.13 7.29
N ARG A 25 13.53 -6.42 8.60
CA ARG A 25 12.45 -5.91 9.49
C ARG A 25 12.27 -4.39 9.42
N PRO A 26 13.34 -3.54 9.46
CA PRO A 26 13.17 -2.10 9.34
C PRO A 26 12.50 -1.67 8.03
N THR A 27 12.84 -2.32 6.92
CA THR A 27 12.25 -2.06 5.59
C THR A 27 10.77 -2.45 5.56
N ILE A 28 10.41 -3.58 6.16
CA ILE A 28 9.02 -4.02 6.27
C ILE A 28 8.20 -2.99 7.08
N ASP A 29 8.69 -2.63 8.27
CA ASP A 29 8.00 -1.68 9.15
C ASP A 29 7.86 -0.28 8.54
N SER A 30 8.89 0.20 7.84
CA SER A 30 8.87 1.51 7.19
C SER A 30 7.96 1.52 5.97
N THR A 31 7.96 0.45 5.16
CA THR A 31 7.07 0.30 3.99
C THR A 31 5.61 0.36 4.42
N TYR A 32 5.24 -0.36 5.50
CA TYR A 32 3.88 -0.29 6.05
C TYR A 32 3.51 1.13 6.45
N LYS A 33 4.38 1.85 7.17
CA LYS A 33 4.13 3.23 7.59
C LYS A 33 3.97 4.17 6.39
N GLN A 34 4.76 3.99 5.32
CA GLN A 34 4.64 4.75 4.08
C GLN A 34 3.30 4.51 3.40
N ILE A 35 2.88 3.25 3.26
CA ILE A 35 1.57 2.87 2.68
C ILE A 35 0.41 3.48 3.49
N MET A 36 0.50 3.44 4.83
CA MET A 36 -0.54 4.01 5.68
C MET A 36 -0.66 5.52 5.55
N ARG A 37 0.47 6.22 5.33
CA ARG A 37 0.52 7.68 5.14
C ARG A 37 0.28 8.11 3.70
N PHE A 38 0.31 7.20 2.74
CA PHE A 38 0.13 7.51 1.33
C PHE A 38 -1.21 8.20 1.07
N ASP A 39 -1.16 9.31 0.34
CA ASP A 39 -2.32 10.08 -0.09
C ASP A 39 -2.19 10.41 -1.58
N PRO A 40 -3.07 9.88 -2.45
CA PRO A 40 -3.00 10.16 -3.88
C PRO A 40 -3.44 11.60 -4.23
N GLY A 41 -4.14 12.29 -3.33
CA GLY A 41 -4.55 13.69 -3.52
C GLY A 41 -3.42 14.68 -3.25
N VAL A 42 -2.38 14.26 -2.52
CA VAL A 42 -1.15 15.03 -2.35
C VAL A 42 -0.18 14.57 -3.44
N GLN A 43 0.33 15.51 -4.24
CA GLN A 43 1.14 15.28 -5.43
C GLN A 43 2.53 14.70 -5.11
N ALA A 44 2.57 13.49 -4.56
CA ALA A 44 3.76 12.84 -4.06
C ALA A 44 4.10 11.60 -4.92
N VAL A 45 4.34 11.84 -6.22
CA VAL A 45 4.76 10.81 -7.19
C VAL A 45 5.98 10.03 -6.68
N PHE A 46 6.85 10.69 -5.93
CA PHE A 46 8.02 10.09 -5.27
C PHE A 46 7.65 9.02 -4.24
N LEU A 47 6.60 9.23 -3.44
CA LEU A 47 6.19 8.27 -2.41
C LEU A 47 5.65 6.96 -3.00
N GLU A 48 4.94 7.03 -4.13
CA GLU A 48 4.51 5.81 -4.84
C GLU A 48 5.71 5.03 -5.36
N SER A 49 6.70 5.71 -5.93
CA SER A 49 7.92 5.05 -6.40
C SER A 49 8.71 4.43 -5.23
N ASP A 50 8.82 5.13 -4.11
CA ASP A 50 9.53 4.65 -2.92
C ASP A 50 8.87 3.40 -2.32
N ILE A 51 7.53 3.39 -2.26
CA ILE A 51 6.78 2.22 -1.81
C ILE A 51 7.04 1.04 -2.75
N LYS A 52 6.94 1.23 -4.08
CA LYS A 52 7.20 0.17 -5.07
C LYS A 52 8.63 -0.37 -4.97
N ASN A 53 9.61 0.51 -4.79
CA ASN A 53 11.01 0.12 -4.61
C ASN A 53 11.19 -0.71 -3.32
N SER A 54 10.56 -0.29 -2.23
CA SER A 54 10.63 -1.00 -0.95
C SER A 54 9.95 -2.38 -1.02
N LEU A 55 8.80 -2.49 -1.69
CA LEU A 55 8.14 -3.77 -1.97
C LEU A 55 9.02 -4.71 -2.80
N GLY A 56 9.72 -4.16 -3.79
CA GLY A 56 10.72 -4.89 -4.59
C GLY A 56 11.88 -5.40 -3.75
N SER A 57 12.40 -4.58 -2.85
CA SER A 57 13.47 -4.96 -1.90
C SER A 57 13.04 -6.11 -0.98
N ILE A 58 11.84 -6.01 -0.38
CA ILE A 58 11.27 -7.07 0.46
C ILE A 58 11.14 -8.37 -0.35
N LYS A 59 10.60 -8.31 -1.57
CA LYS A 59 10.49 -9.49 -2.45
C LYS A 59 11.86 -10.09 -2.81
N ALA A 60 12.88 -9.25 -3.01
CA ALA A 60 14.22 -9.69 -3.36
C ALA A 60 14.88 -10.53 -2.23
N ALA A 61 14.53 -10.27 -0.97
CA ALA A 61 14.98 -11.09 0.16
C ALA A 61 14.56 -12.56 0.01
N TYR A 62 13.37 -12.83 -0.52
CA TYR A 62 12.95 -14.20 -0.88
C TYR A 62 13.75 -14.76 -2.05
N GLN A 63 13.91 -14.00 -3.14
CA GLN A 63 14.51 -14.50 -4.38
C GLN A 63 15.94 -15.01 -4.19
N ARG A 64 16.72 -14.41 -3.28
CA ARG A 64 18.10 -14.82 -2.99
C ARG A 64 18.21 -16.19 -2.30
N ARG A 65 17.15 -16.65 -1.61
CA ARG A 65 17.13 -17.88 -0.81
C ARG A 65 15.84 -18.68 -1.01
N ALA A 66 15.31 -18.69 -2.23
CA ALA A 66 13.99 -19.25 -2.56
C ALA A 66 13.83 -20.76 -2.26
N SER A 67 14.94 -21.49 -2.14
CA SER A 67 14.95 -22.91 -1.73
C SER A 67 14.60 -23.12 -0.25
N ASP A 68 14.77 -22.11 0.60
CA ASP A 68 14.38 -22.13 2.00
C ASP A 68 12.94 -21.61 2.15
N GLN A 69 12.03 -22.50 2.53
CA GLN A 69 10.60 -22.18 2.63
C GLN A 69 10.31 -21.04 3.61
N ARG A 70 11.15 -20.81 4.62
CA ARG A 70 10.95 -19.73 5.60
C ARG A 70 11.00 -18.35 4.95
N TYR A 71 11.83 -18.19 3.91
CA TYR A 71 11.95 -16.94 3.18
C TYR A 71 10.67 -16.59 2.39
N LYS A 72 9.71 -17.52 2.22
CA LYS A 72 8.40 -17.21 1.63
C LYS A 72 7.66 -16.13 2.41
N THR A 73 7.96 -15.93 3.70
CA THR A 73 7.38 -14.83 4.50
C THR A 73 7.62 -13.47 3.86
N PHE A 74 8.79 -13.24 3.24
CA PHE A 74 9.10 -11.99 2.55
C PHE A 74 8.28 -11.81 1.27
N LEU A 75 8.09 -12.89 0.50
CA LEU A 75 7.22 -12.85 -0.67
C LEU A 75 5.78 -12.51 -0.28
N GLN A 76 5.27 -13.19 0.76
CA GLN A 76 3.90 -12.97 1.26
C GLN A 76 3.73 -11.56 1.84
N ALA A 77 4.72 -11.04 2.58
CA ALA A 77 4.69 -9.67 3.09
C ALA A 77 4.67 -8.64 1.95
N SER A 78 5.49 -8.84 0.91
CA SER A 78 5.51 -7.97 -0.28
C SER A 78 4.16 -8.00 -1.01
N GLN A 79 3.55 -9.18 -1.18
CA GLN A 79 2.23 -9.32 -1.82
C GLN A 79 1.13 -8.63 -0.98
N LEU A 80 1.07 -8.91 0.32
CA LEU A 80 0.09 -8.30 1.22
C LEU A 80 0.19 -6.77 1.22
N TYR A 81 1.41 -6.22 1.25
CA TYR A 81 1.61 -4.78 1.24
C TYR A 81 1.33 -4.16 -0.13
N ASN A 82 1.57 -4.88 -1.22
CA ASN A 82 1.17 -4.46 -2.56
C ASN A 82 -0.34 -4.31 -2.66
N ASP A 83 -1.09 -5.32 -2.20
CA ASP A 83 -2.55 -5.29 -2.21
C ASP A 83 -3.08 -4.16 -1.33
N LEU A 84 -2.56 -4.04 -0.10
CA LEU A 84 -2.88 -2.93 0.80
C LEU A 84 -2.63 -1.56 0.18
N PHE A 85 -1.52 -1.39 -0.56
CA PHE A 85 -1.20 -0.12 -1.22
C PHE A 85 -2.23 0.25 -2.28
N TYR A 86 -2.57 -0.68 -3.18
CA TYR A 86 -3.53 -0.41 -4.24
C TYR A 86 -4.95 -0.23 -3.70
N ASP A 87 -5.38 -1.05 -2.74
CA ASP A 87 -6.68 -0.92 -2.11
C ASP A 87 -6.85 0.45 -1.45
N ARG A 88 -5.84 0.92 -0.71
CA ARG A 88 -5.88 2.24 -0.08
C ARG A 88 -5.91 3.36 -1.10
N ARG A 89 -5.13 3.25 -2.17
CA ARG A 89 -5.13 4.25 -3.26
C ARG A 89 -6.52 4.36 -3.88
N GLU A 90 -7.12 3.22 -4.20
CA GLU A 90 -8.45 3.12 -4.79
C GLU A 90 -9.53 3.69 -3.85
N LEU A 91 -9.53 3.28 -2.58
CA LEU A 91 -10.49 3.78 -1.58
C LEU A 91 -10.40 5.29 -1.39
N LYS A 92 -9.18 5.86 -1.38
CA LYS A 92 -9.00 7.33 -1.30
C LYS A 92 -9.48 8.05 -2.56
N GLY A 93 -9.22 7.48 -3.75
CA GLY A 93 -9.75 7.99 -5.01
C GLY A 93 -11.28 8.01 -5.00
N ASN A 94 -11.90 6.87 -4.70
CA ASN A 94 -13.35 6.73 -4.60
C ASN A 94 -13.97 7.71 -3.59
N ARG A 95 -13.32 7.93 -2.44
CA ARG A 95 -13.80 8.92 -1.46
C ARG A 95 -13.79 10.34 -2.02
N THR A 96 -12.72 10.70 -2.73
CA THR A 96 -12.56 12.02 -3.36
C THR A 96 -13.61 12.24 -4.44
N ASP A 97 -13.87 11.23 -5.27
CA ASP A 97 -14.88 11.28 -6.31
C ASP A 97 -16.29 11.44 -5.73
N LEU A 98 -16.62 10.71 -4.67
CA LEU A 98 -17.89 10.86 -3.96
C LEU A 98 -18.07 12.28 -3.42
N ASP A 99 -17.04 12.87 -2.82
CA ASP A 99 -17.11 14.24 -2.31
C ASP A 99 -17.31 15.27 -3.45
N ARG A 100 -16.65 15.06 -4.59
CA ARG A 100 -16.84 15.91 -5.79
C ARG A 100 -18.25 15.78 -6.36
N LEU A 101 -18.76 14.56 -6.49
CA LEU A 101 -20.11 14.31 -7.01
C LEU A 101 -21.19 14.92 -6.10
N ASN A 102 -21.04 14.78 -4.78
CA ASN A 102 -21.94 15.41 -3.81
C ASN A 102 -21.94 16.93 -3.96
N LYS A 103 -20.76 17.55 -4.12
CA LYS A 103 -20.67 19.00 -4.36
C LYS A 103 -21.36 19.41 -5.65
N SER A 104 -21.10 18.71 -6.76
CA SER A 104 -21.75 18.99 -8.04
C SER A 104 -23.28 18.84 -7.97
N LEU A 105 -23.78 17.88 -7.18
CA LEU A 105 -25.21 17.71 -6.96
C LEU A 105 -25.81 18.90 -6.18
N GLU A 106 -25.14 19.37 -5.13
CA GLU A 106 -25.61 20.54 -4.38
C GLU A 106 -25.60 21.81 -5.23
N ASP A 107 -24.54 22.04 -6.02
CA ASP A 107 -24.46 23.17 -6.95
C ASP A 107 -25.59 23.13 -8.00
N CYS A 108 -25.93 21.94 -8.50
CA CYS A 108 -27.05 21.73 -9.41
C CYS A 108 -28.41 22.05 -8.75
N LYS A 109 -28.63 21.58 -7.52
CA LYS A 109 -29.85 21.88 -6.75
C LYS A 109 -30.00 23.38 -6.50
N LEU A 110 -28.92 24.06 -6.11
CA LEU A 110 -28.90 25.51 -5.88
C LEU A 110 -29.22 26.28 -7.16
N SER A 111 -28.55 25.94 -8.26
CA SER A 111 -28.77 26.57 -9.58
C SER A 111 -30.22 26.38 -10.04
N THR A 112 -30.78 25.19 -9.84
CA THR A 112 -32.19 24.89 -10.16
C THR A 112 -33.16 25.72 -9.34
N ARG A 113 -32.90 25.90 -8.04
CA ARG A 113 -33.74 26.74 -7.15
C ARG A 113 -33.69 28.21 -7.59
N GLN A 114 -32.51 28.73 -7.90
CA GLN A 114 -32.33 30.10 -8.39
C GLN A 114 -33.09 30.32 -9.71
N LEU A 115 -32.97 29.39 -10.67
CA LEU A 115 -33.68 29.48 -11.94
C LEU A 115 -35.21 29.53 -11.75
N ARG A 116 -35.75 28.70 -10.86
CA ARG A 116 -37.19 28.70 -10.53
C ARG A 116 -37.65 30.02 -9.90
N GLN A 117 -36.84 30.62 -9.04
CA GLN A 117 -37.13 31.92 -8.44
C GLN A 117 -37.16 33.02 -9.50
N THR A 118 -36.18 33.06 -10.40
CA THR A 118 -36.11 34.02 -11.51
C THR A 118 -37.34 33.90 -12.41
N LEU A 119 -37.69 32.69 -12.85
CA LEU A 119 -38.88 32.45 -13.69
C LEU A 119 -40.18 32.82 -12.97
N GLY A 120 -40.31 32.52 -11.67
CA GLY A 120 -41.48 32.89 -10.87
C GLY A 120 -41.62 34.40 -10.64
N SER A 121 -40.50 35.14 -10.58
CA SER A 121 -40.49 36.60 -10.47
C SER A 121 -40.77 37.33 -11.78
N GLN A 122 -40.47 36.72 -12.93
CA GLN A 122 -40.75 37.30 -14.26
C GLN A 122 -42.22 37.18 -14.69
N ASN A 123 -42.98 36.26 -14.07
CA ASN A 123 -44.41 36.06 -14.33
C ASN A 123 -45.33 36.87 -13.40
N ARG A 124 -44.79 37.83 -12.62
CA ARG A 124 -45.53 38.83 -11.84
C ARG A 124 -45.20 40.22 -12.36
#